data_AF-A0A0M2P117-F1
#
_entry.id   AF-A0A0M2P117-F1
#
_cell.length_a   1.000
_cell.length_b   1.000
_cell.length_c   1.000
_cell.angle_alpha   90.00
_cell.angle_beta   90.00
_cell.angle_gamma   90.00
#
_symmetry.space_group_name_H-M   'P 1'
#
loop_
_entity.id
_entity.type
_entity.pdbx_description
1 polymer ?
#
loop_
_entity_poly.entity_id
_entity_poly.type
_entity_poly.pdbx_seq_one_letter_code
_entity_poly.pdbx_strand_id
1 'polypeptide(L)' 'MKLSSILISIITGLLMFLVTFYTSNHAVIPSLVMGIVGLITNIWIGIDAKKRL' A
#
# COMPACT_ATOMS: atom_id res chain seq x y z
N MET A 1 -15.49 1.96 3.08
CA MET A 1 -14.99 2.39 1.75
C MET A 1 -15.66 1.50 0.70
N LYS A 2 -15.84 1.99 -0.54
CA LYS A 2 -16.37 1.14 -1.63
C LYS A 2 -15.41 -0.03 -1.87
N LEU A 3 -15.92 -1.20 -2.25
CA LEU A 3 -15.12 -2.42 -2.50
C LEU A 3 -13.95 -2.15 -3.47
N SER A 4 -14.20 -1.33 -4.49
CA SER A 4 -13.21 -0.87 -5.47
C SER A 4 -12.03 -0.12 -4.84
N SER A 5 -12.25 0.67 -3.78
CA SER A 5 -11.17 1.39 -3.09
C SER A 5 -10.28 0.46 -2.27
N ILE A 6 -10.85 -0.62 -1.70
CA ILE A 6 -10.09 -1.64 -0.98
C ILE A 6 -9.21 -2.42 -1.96
N LEU A 7 -9.78 -2.80 -3.11
CA LEU A 7 -9.05 -3.45 -4.20
C LEU A 7 -7.86 -2.61 -4.69
N ILE A 8 -8.08 -1.32 -4.94
CA ILE A 8 -7.01 -0.40 -5.34
C ILE A 8 -5.92 -0.35 -4.26
N SER A 9 -6.29 -0.30 -2.99
CA SER A 9 -5.35 -0.25 -1.87
C SER A 9 -4.50 -1.52 -1.74
N ILE A 10 -5.08 -2.69 -1.98
CA ILE A 10 -4.35 -3.96 -2.00
C ILE A 10 -3.37 -3.98 -3.17
N ILE A 11 -3.82 -3.59 -4.37
CA ILE A 11 -2.96 -3.55 -5.57
C ILE A 11 -1.79 -2.59 -5.37
N THR A 12 -2.02 -1.41 -4.79
CA THR A 12 -0.93 -0.43 -4.52
C THR A 12 0.05 -0.93 -3.48
N GLY A 13 -0.40 -1.57 -2.40
CA GLY A 13 0.50 -2.17 -1.41
C GLY A 13 1.39 -3.26 -2.04
N LEU A 14 0.81 -4.08 -2.93
CA LEU A 14 1.53 -5.15 -3.62
C LEU A 14 2.54 -4.59 -4.65
N LEU A 15 2.20 -3.50 -5.33
CA LEU A 15 3.14 -2.77 -6.19
C LEU A 15 4.28 -2.13 -5.40
N MET A 16 4.02 -1.49 -4.25
CA MET A 16 5.07 -0.94 -3.39
C MET A 16 6.01 -2.03 -2.86
N PHE A 17 5.46 -3.19 -2.47
CA PHE A 17 6.25 -4.36 -2.12
C PHE A 17 7.18 -4.75 -3.28
N LEU A 18 6.63 -4.89 -4.49
CA LEU A 18 7.37 -5.34 -5.66
C LEU A 18 8.49 -4.35 -6.03
N VAL A 19 8.18 -3.05 -6.08
CA VAL A 19 9.17 -1.99 -6.35
C VAL A 19 10.28 -2.02 -5.30
N THR A 20 9.93 -2.07 -4.02
CA THR A 20 10.93 -2.09 -2.95
C THR A 20 11.78 -3.34 -3.05
N PHE A 21 11.17 -4.51 -3.29
CA PHE A 21 11.86 -5.79 -3.44
C PHE A 21 12.90 -5.78 -4.57
N TYR A 22 12.56 -5.26 -5.74
CA TYR A 22 13.51 -5.16 -6.85
C TYR A 22 14.60 -4.11 -6.60
N THR A 23 14.25 -3.00 -5.94
CA THR A 23 15.22 -1.91 -5.67
C THR A 23 16.18 -2.28 -4.53
N SER A 24 15.74 -3.09 -3.56
CA SER A 24 16.53 -3.51 -2.39
C SER A 24 17.26 -4.84 -2.59
N ASN A 25 17.65 -5.17 -3.83
CA ASN A 25 18.36 -6.41 -4.18
C ASN A 25 17.69 -7.67 -3.60
N HIS A 26 16.37 -7.79 -3.78
CA HIS A 26 15.56 -8.91 -3.31
C HIS A 26 15.51 -9.11 -1.79
N ALA A 27 15.81 -8.08 -1.00
CA ALA A 27 15.64 -8.12 0.45
C ALA A 27 14.16 -8.18 0.84
N VAL A 28 13.69 -9.37 1.26
CA VAL A 28 12.27 -9.67 1.54
C VAL A 28 11.72 -8.90 2.73
N ILE A 29 12.49 -8.80 3.82
CA ILE A 29 12.03 -8.16 5.07
C ILE A 29 11.74 -6.66 4.86
N PRO A 30 12.66 -5.83 4.36
CA PRO A 30 12.40 -4.41 4.16
C PRO A 30 11.30 -4.16 3.12
N SER A 31 11.21 -5.00 2.07
CA SER A 31 10.16 -4.87 1.07
C SER A 31 8.79 -5.20 1.63
N LEU A 32 8.68 -6.22 2.49
CA LEU A 32 7.45 -6.59 3.19
C LEU A 32 6.97 -5.47 4.10
N VAL A 33 7.88 -4.90 4.91
CA VAL A 33 7.56 -3.77 5.79
C VAL A 33 7.06 -2.59 4.97
N MET A 34 7.74 -2.26 3.87
CA MET A 34 7.36 -1.12 3.05
C MET A 34 6.03 -1.33 2.30
N GLY A 35 5.74 -2.55 1.86
CA GLY A 35 4.42 -2.91 1.30
C GLY A 35 3.28 -2.78 2.32
N ILE A 36 3.49 -3.21 3.56
CA ILE A 36 2.50 -3.08 4.65
C ILE A 36 2.28 -1.61 5.01
N VAL A 37 3.37 -0.83 5.15
CA VAL A 37 3.28 0.62 5.42
C VAL A 37 2.50 1.31 4.30
N GLY A 38 2.83 1.05 3.04
CA GLY A 38 2.11 1.59 1.88
C GLY A 38 0.62 1.28 1.90
N LEU A 39 0.25 0.05 2.28
CA LEU A 39 -1.15 -0.36 2.39
C LEU A 39 -1.89 0.37 3.52
N ILE A 40 -1.28 0.49 4.70
CA ILE A 40 -1.87 1.21 5.85
C ILE A 40 -2.05 2.69 5.52
N THR A 41 -1.00 3.34 4.97
CA THR A 41 -1.06 4.74 4.58
C THR A 41 -2.15 5.00 3.55
N ASN A 42 -2.31 4.13 2.56
CA ASN A 42 -3.35 4.31 1.54
C ASN A 42 -4.77 4.16 2.12
N ILE A 43 -4.97 3.23 3.06
CA ILE A 43 -6.25 3.12 3.79
C ILE A 43 -6.52 4.38 4.62
N TRP A 44 -5.51 4.88 5.34
CA TRP A 44 -5.64 6.10 6.15
C TRP A 44 -6.00 7.32 5.31
N ILE A 45 -5.29 7.55 4.20
CA ILE A 45 -5.59 8.64 3.27
C ILE A 45 -6.99 8.47 2.67
N GLY A 46 -7.39 7.26 2.29
CA GLY A 46 -8.72 6.98 1.78
C GLY A 46 -9.85 7.25 2.79
N ILE A 47 -9.60 7.06 4.09
CA ILE A 47 -10.54 7.42 5.16
C ILE A 47 -10.61 8.94 5.35
N ASP A 48 -9.46 9.63 5.39
CA ASP A 48 -9.41 11.09 5.57
C ASP A 48 -10.05 11.83 4.38
N ALA A 49 -9.75 11.40 3.16
CA ALA A 49 -10.36 11.93 1.94
C ALA A 49 -11.89 11.75 1.93
N LYS A 50 -12.40 10.65 2.50
CA LYS A 50 -13.85 10.41 2.64
C LYS A 50 -14.48 11.22 3.76
N LYS A 51 -13.72 11.70 4.75
CA LYS A 51 -14.22 12.58 5.82
C LYS A 51 -14.31 14.04 5.37
N ARG A 52 -13.51 14.45 4.38
CA ARG A 52 -13.48 15.82 3.84
C ARG A 52 -14.46 16.07 2.69
N LEU A 53 -15.08 15.04 2.13
CA LEU A 53 -16.11 15.08 1.09
C LEU A 53 -17.51 14.92 1.72
#